data_AF-A0A1I8HF91-F1
#
_entry.id   AF-A0A1I8HF91-F1
#
_cell.length_a   1.000
_cell.length_b   1.000
_cell.length_c   1.000
_cell.angle_alpha   90.00
_cell.angle_beta   90.00
_cell.angle_gamma   90.00
#
_symmetry.space_group_name_H-M   'P 1'
#
loop_
_entity.id
_entity.type
_entity.pdbx_description
1 polymer ?
#
loop_
_entity_poly.entity_id
_entity_poly.type
_entity_poly.pdbx_seq_one_letter_code
_entity_poly.pdbx_strand_id
1 'polypeptide(L)'
;LTFDPCAAASAVCQNGGVCEIVGANRTRCICPPGTAGLRCEIDYINSCKSSASPTGESPCHGDQSECRDLPEGFRCRCQPGLCGPTCDRECPTFEEERSSLACDWDGGDCASGWQPWANCTAARSGDAGGCIAGYGDGLCQLECSDQRCLFDGGDCDASTSAPSDHEYESYCRDHFADGRCDSGCDTAAYLFD
;
A
#
# COMPACT_ATOMS: atom_id res chain seq x y z
N LEU A 1 2.93 -27.93 45.17
CA LEU A 1 2.30 -27.48 43.90
C LEU A 1 3.24 -26.45 43.29
N THR A 2 3.92 -26.80 42.21
CA THR A 2 4.76 -25.85 41.46
C THR A 2 3.87 -25.04 40.55
N PHE A 3 3.89 -23.70 40.70
CA PHE A 3 3.17 -22.79 39.82
C PHE A 3 3.89 -22.75 38.47
N ASP A 4 3.23 -23.22 37.41
CA ASP A 4 3.69 -23.03 36.04
C ASP A 4 3.05 -21.75 35.47
N PRO A 5 3.81 -20.65 35.32
CA PRO A 5 3.28 -19.41 34.78
C PRO A 5 2.86 -19.53 33.31
N CYS A 6 3.33 -20.54 32.55
CA CYS A 6 2.90 -20.79 31.17
C CYS A 6 1.53 -21.48 31.09
N ALA A 7 1.04 -22.07 32.18
CA ALA A 7 -0.29 -22.66 32.25
C ALA A 7 -1.40 -21.64 32.55
N ALA A 8 -1.04 -20.38 32.84
CA ALA A 8 -2.02 -19.32 33.09
C ALA A 8 -2.72 -18.89 31.78
N ALA A 9 -4.04 -18.72 31.80
CA ALA A 9 -4.83 -18.37 30.61
C ALA A 9 -4.38 -17.07 29.91
N SER A 10 -3.80 -16.12 30.66
CA SER A 10 -3.22 -14.88 30.14
C SER A 10 -1.85 -15.05 29.47
N ALA A 11 -1.19 -16.19 29.66
CA ALA A 11 0.16 -16.50 29.17
C ALA A 11 0.19 -17.60 28.08
N VAL A 12 -0.97 -18.20 27.74
CA VAL A 12 -1.05 -19.22 26.68
C VAL A 12 -0.78 -18.57 25.33
N CYS A 13 0.28 -19.02 24.65
CA CYS A 13 0.61 -18.65 23.28
C CYS A 13 -0.35 -19.33 22.29
N GLN A 14 -0.72 -18.62 21.23
CA GLN A 14 -1.58 -19.05 20.15
C GLN A 14 -0.75 -19.42 18.91
N ASN A 15 -1.41 -19.95 17.88
CA ASN A 15 -0.81 -20.24 16.56
C ASN A 15 0.52 -21.01 16.61
N GLY A 16 0.67 -21.94 17.56
CA GLY A 16 1.87 -22.77 17.72
C GLY A 16 3.06 -22.06 18.39
N GLY A 17 2.85 -20.88 18.98
CA GLY A 17 3.86 -20.18 19.77
C GLY A 17 4.35 -20.97 20.98
N VAL A 18 5.62 -20.79 21.33
CA VAL A 18 6.27 -21.46 22.46
C VAL A 18 6.36 -20.51 23.64
N CYS A 19 5.82 -20.90 24.80
CA CYS A 19 5.92 -20.11 26.02
C CYS A 19 7.30 -20.28 26.67
N GLU A 20 7.97 -19.16 26.93
CA GLU A 20 9.27 -19.11 27.62
C GLU A 20 9.14 -18.33 28.93
N ILE A 21 9.65 -18.90 30.03
CA ILE A 21 9.70 -18.24 31.34
C ILE A 21 10.95 -17.37 31.39
N VAL A 22 10.77 -16.05 31.38
CA VAL A 22 11.87 -15.06 31.34
C VAL A 22 12.14 -14.40 32.71
N GLY A 23 11.44 -14.83 33.76
CA GLY A 23 11.67 -14.41 35.14
C GLY A 23 10.63 -14.95 36.11
N ALA A 24 10.74 -14.59 37.40
CA ALA A 24 9.74 -14.95 38.40
C ALA A 24 8.35 -14.40 38.01
N ASN A 25 7.42 -15.30 37.64
CA ASN A 25 6.08 -15.00 37.14
C ASN A 25 6.01 -14.14 35.85
N ARG A 26 7.07 -14.12 35.04
CA ARG A 26 7.05 -13.46 33.72
C ARG A 26 7.29 -14.46 32.60
N THR A 27 6.41 -14.42 31.61
CA THR A 27 6.47 -15.25 30.42
C THR A 27 6.50 -14.39 29.17
N ARG A 28 7.04 -14.94 28.09
CA ARG A 28 6.86 -14.39 26.74
C ARG A 28 6.53 -15.52 25.78
N CYS A 29 5.86 -15.19 24.70
CA CYS A 29 5.65 -16.12 23.60
C CYS A 29 6.73 -15.90 22.53
N ILE A 30 7.35 -17.00 22.10
CA ILE A 30 8.19 -17.04 20.90
C ILE A 30 7.27 -17.44 19.75
N CYS A 31 7.06 -16.51 18.83
CA CYS A 31 6.13 -16.69 17.72
C CYS A 31 6.81 -17.37 16.52
N PRO A 32 6.19 -18.39 15.91
CA PRO A 32 6.69 -18.96 14.67
C PRO A 32 6.61 -17.94 13.52
N PRO A 33 7.38 -18.15 12.44
CA PRO A 33 7.33 -17.31 11.25
C PRO A 33 5.89 -17.10 10.75
N GLY A 34 5.55 -15.86 10.41
CA GLY A 34 4.21 -15.49 9.95
C GLY A 34 3.18 -15.29 11.05
N THR A 35 3.58 -15.25 12.32
CA THR A 35 2.70 -14.88 13.44
C THR A 35 3.30 -13.79 14.31
N ALA A 36 2.47 -12.99 14.97
CA ALA A 36 2.90 -11.90 15.85
C ALA A 36 1.90 -11.61 16.98
N GLY A 37 2.21 -10.62 17.80
CA GLY A 37 1.43 -10.26 18.99
C GLY A 37 2.04 -10.82 20.27
N LEU A 38 1.53 -10.38 21.41
CA LEU A 38 2.09 -10.74 22.73
C LEU A 38 1.94 -12.22 23.03
N ARG A 39 0.93 -12.85 22.44
CA ARG A 39 0.57 -14.25 22.57
C ARG A 39 0.58 -14.95 21.21
N CYS A 40 1.23 -14.39 20.18
CA CYS A 40 1.21 -14.90 18.81
C CYS A 40 -0.21 -15.03 18.22
N GLU A 41 -1.13 -14.17 18.67
CA GLU A 41 -2.54 -14.15 18.27
C GLU A 41 -2.78 -13.64 16.85
N ILE A 42 -1.82 -12.91 16.27
CA ILE A 42 -1.87 -12.41 14.91
C ILE A 42 -1.29 -13.49 13.99
N ASP A 43 -2.05 -13.95 13.00
CA ASP A 43 -1.61 -14.88 11.95
C ASP A 43 -1.60 -14.15 10.60
N TYR A 44 -0.40 -13.86 10.09
CA TYR A 44 -0.19 -13.20 8.80
C TYR A 44 -0.25 -14.18 7.62
N ILE A 45 -0.21 -15.50 7.87
CA ILE A 45 -0.25 -16.52 6.81
C ILE A 45 -1.69 -16.86 6.44
N ASN A 46 -2.60 -16.89 7.41
CA ASN A 46 -4.03 -17.14 7.21
C ASN A 46 -4.89 -15.94 7.61
N SER A 47 -4.41 -14.73 7.31
CA SER A 47 -5.06 -13.49 7.69
C SER A 47 -6.52 -13.39 7.26
N CYS A 48 -6.89 -13.91 6.09
CA CYS A 48 -8.28 -13.96 5.64
C CYS A 48 -9.19 -14.76 6.58
N LYS A 49 -8.67 -15.84 7.18
CA LYS A 49 -9.43 -16.65 8.15
C LYS A 49 -9.36 -16.06 9.55
N SER A 50 -8.20 -15.55 9.96
CA SER A 50 -8.03 -15.01 11.31
C SER A 50 -8.73 -13.67 11.51
N SER A 51 -8.95 -12.90 10.44
CA SER A 51 -9.72 -11.64 10.46
C SER A 51 -11.21 -11.83 10.17
N ALA A 52 -11.66 -13.07 9.93
CA ALA A 52 -13.07 -13.37 9.75
C ALA A 52 -13.90 -13.03 10.99
N SER A 53 -15.16 -12.65 10.77
CA SER A 53 -16.15 -12.43 11.83
C SER A 53 -16.32 -13.68 12.70
N PRO A 54 -16.81 -13.60 13.96
CA PRO A 54 -17.09 -14.77 14.80
C PRO A 54 -18.05 -15.81 14.17
N THR A 55 -18.83 -15.38 13.18
CA THR A 55 -19.74 -16.17 12.35
C THR A 55 -19.05 -16.88 11.17
N GLY A 56 -17.75 -16.65 10.96
CA GLY A 56 -16.96 -17.20 9.86
C GLY A 56 -17.09 -16.40 8.55
N GLU A 57 -17.66 -15.21 8.59
CA GLU A 57 -17.79 -14.34 7.42
C GLU A 57 -16.45 -13.72 7.03
N SER A 58 -16.20 -13.65 5.73
CA SER A 58 -15.02 -13.01 5.14
C SER A 58 -14.82 -11.60 5.70
N PRO A 59 -13.57 -11.15 5.95
CA PRO A 59 -13.30 -9.76 6.31
C PRO A 59 -13.65 -8.78 5.17
N CYS A 60 -13.86 -9.28 3.95
CA CYS A 60 -14.28 -8.50 2.78
C CYS A 60 -15.80 -8.53 2.66
N HIS A 61 -16.43 -7.36 2.68
CA HIS A 61 -17.86 -7.17 2.47
C HIS A 61 -18.25 -7.40 1.00
N GLY A 62 -19.48 -7.88 0.79
CA GLY A 62 -20.03 -8.15 -0.53
C GLY A 62 -19.84 -9.60 -0.97
N ASP A 63 -20.91 -10.18 -1.50
CA ASP A 63 -20.99 -11.62 -1.78
C ASP A 63 -19.99 -12.12 -2.83
N GLN A 64 -19.49 -11.23 -3.71
CA GLN A 64 -18.52 -11.55 -4.77
C GLN A 64 -17.13 -10.96 -4.50
N SER A 65 -16.89 -10.39 -3.31
CA SER A 65 -15.58 -9.88 -2.94
C SER A 65 -14.66 -11.02 -2.50
N GLU A 66 -13.39 -10.98 -2.92
CA GLU A 66 -12.41 -12.03 -2.63
C GLU A 66 -11.37 -11.55 -1.62
N CYS A 67 -11.14 -12.33 -0.56
CA CYS A 67 -10.02 -12.11 0.35
C CYS A 67 -8.77 -12.84 -0.14
N ARG A 68 -7.61 -12.16 -0.10
CA ARG A 68 -6.29 -12.74 -0.35
C ARG A 68 -5.36 -12.54 0.84
N ASP A 69 -4.71 -13.61 1.26
CA ASP A 69 -3.64 -13.55 2.28
C ASP A 69 -2.40 -12.85 1.70
N LEU A 70 -1.78 -11.99 2.50
CA LEU A 70 -0.56 -11.23 2.19
C LEU A 70 0.43 -11.31 3.37
N PRO A 71 1.75 -11.15 3.14
CA PRO A 71 2.74 -11.19 4.22
C PRO A 71 2.51 -10.20 5.36
N GLU A 72 1.89 -9.04 5.07
CA GLU A 72 1.51 -8.04 6.07
C GLU A 72 0.06 -8.16 6.59
N GLY A 73 -0.73 -9.15 6.15
CA GLY A 73 -2.13 -9.29 6.55
C GLY A 73 -3.02 -9.90 5.47
N PHE A 74 -4.13 -9.25 5.15
CA PHE A 74 -5.01 -9.65 4.06
C PHE A 74 -5.33 -8.45 3.18
N ARG A 75 -5.85 -8.73 1.98
CA ARG A 75 -6.38 -7.73 1.07
C ARG A 75 -7.66 -8.20 0.42
N CYS A 76 -8.60 -7.28 0.25
CA CYS A 76 -9.85 -7.53 -0.42
C CYS A 76 -9.79 -7.06 -1.88
N ARG A 77 -10.16 -7.96 -2.79
CA ARG A 77 -10.56 -7.59 -4.15
C ARG A 77 -12.07 -7.41 -4.17
N CYS A 78 -12.51 -6.16 -4.23
CA CYS A 78 -13.92 -5.84 -4.09
C CYS A 78 -14.73 -6.21 -5.33
N GLN A 79 -15.96 -6.64 -5.12
CA GLN A 79 -16.92 -6.77 -6.20
C GLN A 79 -17.26 -5.40 -6.81
N PRO A 80 -17.73 -5.35 -8.07
CA PRO A 80 -18.13 -4.10 -8.71
C PRO A 80 -19.14 -3.31 -7.87
N GLY A 81 -18.87 -2.01 -7.68
CA GLY A 81 -19.70 -1.12 -6.88
C GLY A 81 -19.36 -1.08 -5.39
N LEU A 82 -18.36 -1.83 -4.92
CA LEU A 82 -17.80 -1.71 -3.56
C LEU A 82 -16.30 -1.39 -3.60
N CYS A 83 -15.80 -0.79 -2.53
CA CYS A 83 -14.38 -0.42 -2.39
C CYS A 83 -13.97 -0.16 -0.93
N GLY A 84 -12.70 0.15 -0.74
CA GLY A 84 -12.05 0.26 0.57
C GLY A 84 -11.32 -1.03 0.95
N PRO A 85 -10.54 -1.00 2.04
CA PRO A 85 -9.69 -2.13 2.44
C PRO A 85 -10.49 -3.41 2.76
N THR A 86 -11.75 -3.25 3.18
CA THR A 86 -12.69 -4.34 3.50
C THR A 86 -13.93 -4.33 2.60
N CYS A 87 -13.99 -3.52 1.54
CA CYS A 87 -15.16 -3.40 0.65
C CYS A 87 -16.45 -2.92 1.33
N ASP A 88 -16.34 -2.18 2.44
CA ASP A 88 -17.45 -1.73 3.27
C ASP A 88 -18.14 -0.45 2.74
N ARG A 89 -17.66 0.10 1.62
CA ARG A 89 -18.13 1.36 1.04
C ARG A 89 -18.62 1.16 -0.39
N GLU A 90 -19.68 1.87 -0.76
CA GLU A 90 -20.14 1.95 -2.15
C GLU A 90 -19.16 2.75 -3.01
N CYS A 91 -18.99 2.28 -4.24
CA CYS A 91 -18.12 2.90 -5.22
C CYS A 91 -18.85 3.19 -6.54
N PRO A 92 -18.49 4.29 -7.23
CA PRO A 92 -19.05 4.61 -8.54
C PRO A 92 -18.74 3.49 -9.54
N THR A 93 -19.75 3.03 -10.28
CA THR A 93 -19.66 1.87 -11.20
C THR A 93 -19.14 2.21 -12.58
N PHE A 94 -18.86 3.48 -12.87
CA PHE A 94 -18.29 3.92 -14.14
C PHE A 94 -16.77 3.69 -14.15
N GLU A 95 -16.26 3.13 -15.25
CA GLU A 95 -14.91 2.57 -15.37
C GLU A 95 -13.78 3.59 -15.13
N GLU A 96 -14.04 4.89 -15.24
CA GLU A 96 -13.05 5.95 -15.01
C GLU A 96 -12.83 6.29 -13.52
N GLU A 97 -13.80 5.99 -12.63
CA GLU A 97 -13.68 6.36 -11.21
C GLU A 97 -13.15 5.22 -10.32
N ARG A 98 -12.99 4.00 -10.84
CA ARG A 98 -12.47 2.88 -10.03
C ARG A 98 -11.00 3.06 -9.63
N SER A 99 -10.23 3.71 -10.49
CA SER A 99 -8.85 4.13 -10.20
C SER A 99 -8.80 5.45 -9.42
N SER A 100 -9.93 6.03 -9.02
CA SER A 100 -9.92 7.34 -8.37
C SER A 100 -9.39 7.28 -6.94
N LEU A 101 -9.00 8.45 -6.44
CA LEU A 101 -8.69 8.68 -5.03
C LEU A 101 -9.82 8.24 -4.09
N ALA A 102 -11.08 8.41 -4.49
CA ALA A 102 -12.23 8.04 -3.66
C ALA A 102 -12.27 6.52 -3.38
N CYS A 103 -11.68 5.74 -4.28
CA CYS A 103 -11.64 4.28 -4.31
C CYS A 103 -10.27 3.70 -3.94
N ASP A 104 -9.33 4.54 -3.50
CA ASP A 104 -7.96 4.16 -3.16
C ASP A 104 -7.29 3.35 -4.29
N TRP A 105 -7.44 3.79 -5.54
CA TRP A 105 -6.81 3.15 -6.71
C TRP A 105 -7.21 1.67 -6.88
N ASP A 106 -8.51 1.38 -6.86
CA ASP A 106 -9.08 0.03 -6.82
C ASP A 106 -8.54 -0.78 -5.60
N GLY A 107 -8.58 -0.15 -4.42
CA GLY A 107 -8.02 -0.72 -3.18
C GLY A 107 -6.53 -1.07 -3.29
N GLY A 108 -5.79 -0.31 -4.11
CA GLY A 108 -4.38 -0.49 -4.45
C GLY A 108 -4.10 -1.34 -5.70
N ASP A 109 -5.10 -1.88 -6.40
CA ASP A 109 -4.86 -2.82 -7.52
C ASP A 109 -4.22 -2.10 -8.70
N CYS A 110 -4.60 -0.84 -8.91
CA CYS A 110 -3.99 0.03 -9.91
C CYS A 110 -2.60 0.53 -9.50
N ALA A 111 -2.22 0.36 -8.23
CA ALA A 111 -0.93 0.75 -7.66
C ALA A 111 -0.10 -0.46 -7.19
N SER A 112 -0.37 -1.67 -7.71
CA SER A 112 0.35 -2.91 -7.36
C SER A 112 0.40 -3.21 -5.85
N GLY A 113 -0.67 -2.87 -5.12
CA GLY A 113 -0.78 -3.02 -3.67
C GLY A 113 -0.07 -1.95 -2.85
N TRP A 114 0.53 -0.95 -3.49
CA TRP A 114 1.19 0.16 -2.83
C TRP A 114 0.24 1.36 -2.66
N GLN A 115 0.35 2.10 -1.56
CA GLN A 115 -0.41 3.34 -1.32
C GLN A 115 0.53 4.54 -1.56
N PRO A 116 0.47 5.20 -2.73
CA PRO A 116 1.54 6.11 -3.14
C PRO A 116 1.69 7.35 -2.27
N TRP A 117 0.56 7.85 -1.75
CA TRP A 117 0.51 9.06 -0.92
C TRP A 117 0.30 8.78 0.57
N ALA A 118 0.50 7.54 1.05
CA ALA A 118 0.27 7.18 2.46
C ALA A 118 1.04 8.06 3.46
N ASN A 119 2.21 8.57 3.04
CA ASN A 119 3.07 9.42 3.86
C ASN A 119 2.96 10.92 3.52
N CYS A 120 2.13 11.30 2.55
CA CYS A 120 1.95 12.70 2.14
C CYS A 120 0.86 13.36 2.98
N THR A 121 1.23 14.33 3.82
CA THR A 121 0.25 15.07 4.64
C THR A 121 -0.62 16.02 3.82
N ALA A 122 -0.12 16.44 2.65
CA ALA A 122 -0.82 17.29 1.69
C ALA A 122 -1.58 16.47 0.62
N ALA A 123 -1.68 15.14 0.77
CA ALA A 123 -2.30 14.28 -0.24
C ALA A 123 -3.74 14.69 -0.61
N ARG A 124 -4.45 15.26 0.36
CA ARG A 124 -5.83 15.75 0.21
C ARG A 124 -5.99 17.20 0.68
N SER A 125 -4.92 18.01 0.63
CA SER A 125 -5.01 19.43 1.01
C SER A 125 -5.88 20.23 0.03
N GLY A 126 -6.73 21.12 0.55
CA GLY A 126 -7.46 22.11 -0.23
C GLY A 126 -8.64 21.59 -1.08
N ASP A 127 -9.21 22.52 -1.84
CA ASP A 127 -10.49 22.38 -2.54
C ASP A 127 -10.36 21.65 -3.89
N ALA A 128 -9.13 21.42 -4.34
CA ALA A 128 -8.77 20.86 -5.65
C ALA A 128 -8.31 19.39 -5.59
N GLY A 129 -8.41 18.71 -4.44
CA GLY A 129 -8.04 17.30 -4.31
C GLY A 129 -6.59 17.03 -3.89
N GLY A 130 -5.85 18.06 -3.46
CA GLY A 130 -4.48 17.95 -2.91
C GLY A 130 -3.42 17.46 -3.88
N CYS A 131 -2.27 17.03 -3.35
CA CYS A 131 -1.14 16.53 -4.14
C CYS A 131 -1.44 15.29 -4.98
N ILE A 132 -2.60 14.66 -4.78
CA ILE A 132 -3.04 13.55 -5.61
C ILE A 132 -3.61 14.05 -6.92
N ALA A 133 -4.37 15.15 -6.89
CA ALA A 133 -5.00 15.71 -8.07
C ALA A 133 -4.02 16.45 -8.97
N GLY A 134 -3.00 17.09 -8.39
CA GLY A 134 -2.00 17.85 -9.13
C GLY A 134 -0.72 17.09 -9.45
N TYR A 135 -0.63 15.80 -9.15
CA TYR A 135 0.55 14.99 -9.48
C TYR A 135 0.76 14.90 -11.00
N GLY A 136 1.85 15.48 -11.50
CA GLY A 136 2.24 15.38 -12.92
C GLY A 136 1.31 16.14 -13.86
N ASP A 137 0.64 17.18 -13.36
CA ASP A 137 -0.28 18.02 -14.12
C ASP A 137 0.43 19.16 -14.87
N GLY A 138 1.75 19.30 -14.68
CA GLY A 138 2.60 20.31 -15.29
C GLY A 138 2.62 21.66 -14.56
N LEU A 139 1.92 21.78 -13.41
CA LEU A 139 1.88 22.99 -12.59
C LEU A 139 2.61 22.75 -11.28
N CYS A 140 3.75 23.40 -11.07
CA CYS A 140 4.49 23.24 -9.82
C CYS A 140 3.69 23.68 -8.57
N GLN A 141 3.37 22.71 -7.72
CA GLN A 141 2.76 22.84 -6.41
C GLN A 141 3.84 22.57 -5.35
N LEU A 142 4.41 23.64 -4.82
CA LEU A 142 5.53 23.55 -3.88
C LEU A 142 5.22 22.72 -2.62
N GLU A 143 3.96 22.65 -2.19
CA GLU A 143 3.55 21.80 -1.06
C GLU A 143 3.59 20.30 -1.34
N CYS A 144 3.68 19.90 -2.61
CA CYS A 144 3.72 18.52 -3.10
C CYS A 144 5.13 18.11 -3.56
N SER A 145 6.08 19.05 -3.57
CA SER A 145 7.43 18.87 -4.11
C SER A 145 8.39 18.00 -3.26
N ASP A 146 7.91 17.38 -2.18
CA ASP A 146 8.74 16.51 -1.33
C ASP A 146 8.54 15.02 -1.64
N GLN A 147 9.52 14.20 -1.26
CA GLN A 147 9.53 12.76 -1.56
C GLN A 147 8.29 11.99 -1.06
N ARG A 148 7.65 12.46 0.02
CA ARG A 148 6.47 11.81 0.60
C ARG A 148 5.24 12.02 -0.28
N CYS A 149 5.22 13.14 -1.00
CA CYS A 149 4.20 13.54 -1.97
C CYS A 149 4.65 13.32 -3.42
N LEU A 150 5.70 12.51 -3.61
CA LEU A 150 6.19 12.07 -4.91
C LEU A 150 6.68 13.20 -5.82
N PHE A 151 7.26 14.24 -5.20
CA PHE A 151 7.87 15.38 -5.90
C PHE A 151 6.93 16.08 -6.90
N ASP A 152 5.63 16.08 -6.61
CA ASP A 152 4.61 16.66 -7.49
C ASP A 152 4.65 16.10 -8.92
N GLY A 153 4.98 14.81 -9.07
CA GLY A 153 5.15 14.19 -10.40
C GLY A 153 6.31 14.75 -11.22
N GLY A 154 7.20 15.53 -10.59
CA GLY A 154 8.31 16.22 -11.26
C GLY A 154 7.97 17.63 -11.73
N ASP A 155 6.74 18.12 -11.53
CA ASP A 155 6.28 19.41 -12.08
C ASP A 155 7.08 20.63 -11.59
N CYS A 156 7.74 20.50 -10.43
CA CYS A 156 8.60 21.52 -9.86
C CYS A 156 10.07 21.46 -10.29
N ASP A 157 10.49 20.45 -11.08
CA ASP A 157 11.83 20.43 -11.65
C ASP A 157 11.90 21.39 -12.86
N ALA A 158 12.94 22.22 -12.93
CA ALA A 158 13.11 23.19 -14.01
C ALA A 158 13.29 22.52 -15.38
N SER A 159 13.53 21.20 -15.41
CA SER A 159 13.65 20.38 -16.62
C SER A 159 12.33 19.89 -17.22
N THR A 160 11.17 20.08 -16.57
CA THR A 160 9.86 19.70 -17.16
C THR A 160 9.36 20.64 -18.24
N SER A 161 10.13 21.69 -18.55
CA SER A 161 10.10 22.35 -19.86
C SER A 161 10.79 21.49 -20.93
N ALA A 162 10.54 20.18 -20.93
CA ALA A 162 10.93 19.32 -22.03
C ALA A 162 10.28 19.88 -23.30
N PRO A 163 11.01 19.97 -24.43
CA PRO A 163 10.38 20.32 -25.69
C PRO A 163 9.27 19.29 -25.92
N SER A 164 8.05 19.75 -26.14
CA SER A 164 6.88 18.93 -26.47
C SER A 164 7.00 18.30 -27.87
N ASP A 165 8.22 17.98 -28.29
CA ASP A 165 8.49 17.42 -29.60
C ASP A 165 8.38 15.91 -29.49
N HIS A 166 7.20 15.41 -29.85
CA HIS A 166 6.83 14.00 -29.80
C HIS A 166 7.86 13.09 -30.53
N GLU A 167 8.61 13.62 -31.49
CA GLU A 167 9.69 12.90 -32.19
C GLU A 167 10.90 12.63 -31.27
N TYR A 168 11.21 13.58 -30.39
CA TYR A 168 12.36 13.50 -29.47
C TYR A 168 12.09 12.55 -28.30
N GLU A 169 10.85 12.51 -27.82
CA GLU A 169 10.42 11.58 -26.77
C GLU A 169 10.48 10.12 -27.21
N SER A 170 10.12 9.82 -28.47
CA SER A 170 10.26 8.47 -29.02
C SER A 170 11.71 8.05 -29.20
N TYR A 171 12.58 8.97 -29.61
CA TYR A 171 14.02 8.70 -29.76
C TYR A 171 14.64 8.30 -28.42
N CYS A 172 14.48 9.13 -27.38
CA CYS A 172 15.08 8.85 -26.08
C CYS A 172 14.56 7.57 -25.44
N ARG A 173 13.30 7.20 -25.70
CA ARG A 173 12.73 5.93 -25.23
C ARG A 173 13.37 4.70 -25.87
N ASP A 174 13.62 4.75 -27.18
CA ASP A 174 14.20 3.64 -27.93
C ASP A 174 15.71 3.49 -27.71
N HIS A 175 16.37 4.54 -27.21
CA HIS A 175 17.81 4.59 -26.93
C HIS A 175 18.17 4.55 -25.43
N PHE A 176 17.18 4.58 -24.53
CA PHE A 176 17.38 4.48 -23.08
C PHE A 176 18.19 3.23 -22.68
N ALA A 177 19.27 3.44 -21.94
CA ALA A 177 20.18 2.41 -21.45
C ALA A 177 20.67 1.42 -22.53
N ASP A 178 20.81 1.86 -23.79
CA ASP A 178 21.28 1.02 -24.90
C ASP A 178 22.81 0.80 -24.90
N GLY A 179 23.51 1.47 -23.98
CA GLY A 179 24.97 1.43 -23.84
C GLY A 179 25.73 2.39 -24.75
N ARG A 180 25.02 3.28 -25.44
CA ARG A 180 25.54 4.47 -26.11
C ARG A 180 25.17 5.71 -25.28
N CYS A 181 25.85 6.81 -25.56
CA CYS A 181 25.59 8.08 -24.90
C CYS A 181 24.91 9.00 -25.91
N ASP A 182 23.62 9.20 -25.71
CA ASP A 182 22.76 10.11 -26.43
C ASP A 182 22.60 11.37 -25.57
N SER A 183 23.53 12.31 -25.72
CA SER A 183 23.59 13.56 -24.95
C SER A 183 22.29 14.39 -24.99
N GLY A 184 21.44 14.11 -25.98
CA GLY A 184 20.12 14.69 -26.08
C GLY A 184 19.11 14.20 -25.04
N CYS A 185 19.34 13.02 -24.49
CA CYS A 185 18.51 12.31 -23.52
C CYS A 185 19.08 12.39 -22.09
N ASP A 186 20.23 13.06 -21.91
CA ASP A 186 20.89 13.26 -20.60
C ASP A 186 20.19 14.36 -19.76
N THR A 187 18.90 14.18 -19.52
CA THR A 187 18.08 15.06 -18.69
C THR A 187 17.16 14.23 -17.80
N ALA A 188 16.70 14.78 -16.68
CA ALA A 188 15.79 14.09 -15.77
C ALA A 188 14.48 13.65 -16.47
N ALA A 189 14.00 14.43 -17.44
CA ALA A 189 12.80 14.11 -18.22
C ALA A 189 12.93 12.82 -19.04
N TYR A 190 14.16 12.46 -19.43
CA TYR A 190 14.47 11.24 -20.19
C TYR A 190 15.34 10.26 -19.41
N LEU A 191 15.31 10.35 -18.07
CA LEU A 191 15.97 9.43 -17.14
C LEU A 191 17.50 9.33 -17.28
N PHE A 192 18.12 10.37 -17.84
CA PHE A 192 19.57 10.46 -18.04
C PHE A 192 20.15 9.34 -18.94
N ASP A 193 19.43 9.04 -20.03
CA ASP A 193 19.85 8.12 -21.12
C ASP A 193 20.12 6.66 -20.71
#